data_AF-A0A059WSZ5-F1
#
_entry.id   AF-A0A059WSZ5-F1
#
_cell.length_a   1.000
_cell.length_b   1.000
_cell.length_c   1.000
_cell.angle_alpha   90.00
_cell.angle_beta   90.00
_cell.angle_gamma   90.00
#
_symmetry.space_group_name_H-M   'P 1'
#
loop_
_entity.id
_entity.type
_entity.pdbx_description
1 polymer ?
#
loop_
_entity_poly.entity_id
_entity_poly.type
_entity_poly.pdbx_seq_one_letter_code
_entity_poly.pdbx_strand_id
1 'polypeptide(L)'
;YSLFFSVNAVSFFSVSQASSWLAKRFGLVPVVRVAVIGFAASMSLLFVVFAVGGGGLAVMAVLLFIGYGFLGLVIPTTSVLALEEHGEIAGTASALLGTLQFMTGAVVMGVVGAFLDGTAMPMVAGIAGCALVTLLLTELTLGRRRAAATMPAE
;
A
#
# COMPACT_ATOMS: atom_id res chain seq x y z
N TYR A 1 -6.39 -18.22 13.50
CA TYR A 1 -5.42 -17.34 12.84
C TYR A 1 -5.29 -17.63 11.35
N SER A 2 -4.94 -18.86 10.95
CA SER A 2 -4.68 -19.22 9.54
C SER A 2 -5.86 -18.97 8.58
N LEU A 3 -7.10 -19.22 8.98
CA LEU A 3 -8.28 -18.92 8.14
C LEU A 3 -8.38 -17.42 7.79
N PHE A 4 -8.21 -16.54 8.77
CA PHE A 4 -8.25 -15.09 8.56
C PHE A 4 -7.09 -14.62 7.69
N PHE A 5 -5.89 -15.19 7.89
CA PHE A 5 -4.75 -14.92 7.03
C PHE A 5 -5.02 -15.34 5.57
N SER A 6 -5.56 -16.53 5.35
CA SER A 6 -5.92 -17.02 4.02
C SER A 6 -6.97 -16.15 3.33
N VAL A 7 -8.00 -15.68 4.06
CA VAL A 7 -9.03 -14.79 3.52
C VAL A 7 -8.44 -13.46 3.04
N ASN A 8 -7.53 -12.86 3.82
CA ASN A 8 -6.81 -11.64 3.42
C ASN A 8 -5.89 -11.87 2.22
N ALA A 9 -5.20 -13.02 2.18
CA ALA A 9 -4.38 -13.41 1.04
C ALA A 9 -5.22 -13.55 -0.23
N VAL A 10 -6.40 -14.19 -0.16
CA VAL A 10 -7.32 -14.31 -1.31
C VAL A 10 -7.70 -12.93 -1.83
N SER A 11 -8.06 -11.97 -0.96
CA SER A 11 -8.36 -10.59 -1.40
C SER A 11 -7.21 -9.97 -2.18
N PHE A 12 -6.00 -10.02 -1.61
CA PHE A 12 -4.80 -9.47 -2.23
C PHE A 12 -4.53 -10.10 -3.59
N PHE A 13 -4.51 -11.43 -3.68
CA PHE A 13 -4.23 -12.15 -4.92
C PHE A 13 -5.31 -11.89 -5.97
N SER A 14 -6.59 -12.00 -5.62
CA SER A 14 -7.71 -11.80 -6.55
C SER A 14 -7.68 -10.42 -7.17
N VAL A 15 -7.43 -9.36 -6.38
CA VAL A 15 -7.40 -8.00 -6.89
C VAL A 15 -6.08 -7.70 -7.63
N SER A 16 -4.96 -8.28 -7.22
CA SER A 16 -3.68 -8.15 -7.93
C SER A 16 -3.74 -8.65 -9.37
N GLN A 17 -4.47 -9.72 -9.66
CA GLN A 17 -4.67 -10.18 -11.04
C GLN A 17 -5.41 -9.15 -11.90
N ALA A 18 -6.33 -8.39 -11.31
CA ALA A 18 -7.08 -7.34 -12.02
C ALA A 18 -6.24 -6.09 -12.28
N SER A 19 -5.10 -5.91 -11.59
CA SER A 19 -4.26 -4.71 -11.67
C SER A 19 -3.79 -4.39 -13.09
N SER A 20 -3.34 -5.40 -13.85
CA SER A 20 -2.89 -5.22 -15.23
C SER A 20 -4.03 -4.77 -16.16
N TRP A 21 -5.21 -5.36 -15.99
CA TRP A 21 -6.39 -4.98 -16.77
C TRP A 21 -6.86 -3.55 -16.43
N LEU A 22 -6.91 -3.22 -15.13
CA LEU A 22 -7.29 -1.89 -14.65
C LEU A 22 -6.30 -0.83 -15.13
N ALA A 23 -5.00 -1.11 -15.06
CA ALA A 23 -3.94 -0.22 -15.52
C ALA A 23 -4.00 0.02 -17.04
N LYS A 24 -4.29 -1.01 -17.84
CA LYS A 24 -4.50 -0.85 -19.30
C LYS A 24 -5.74 -0.02 -19.63
N ARG A 25 -6.83 -0.18 -18.85
CA ARG A 25 -8.11 0.48 -19.13
C ARG A 25 -8.16 1.94 -18.66
N PHE A 26 -7.59 2.23 -17.49
CA PHE A 26 -7.70 3.54 -16.83
C PHE A 26 -6.36 4.29 -16.70
N GLY A 27 -5.26 3.66 -17.10
CA GLY A 27 -3.89 4.17 -16.90
C GLY A 27 -3.31 3.79 -15.54
N LEU A 28 -1.98 3.71 -15.46
CA LEU A 28 -1.26 3.35 -14.22
C LEU A 28 -1.48 4.38 -13.10
N VAL A 29 -1.29 5.67 -13.39
CA VAL A 29 -1.32 6.76 -12.40
C VAL A 29 -2.67 6.88 -11.68
N PRO A 30 -3.84 6.92 -12.37
CA PRO A 30 -5.13 6.99 -11.70
C PRO A 30 -5.43 5.75 -10.85
N VAL A 31 -5.04 4.55 -11.32
CA VAL A 31 -5.25 3.29 -10.60
C VAL A 31 -4.44 3.26 -9.31
N VAL A 32 -3.14 3.62 -9.37
CA VAL A 32 -2.28 3.74 -8.19
C VAL A 32 -2.91 4.67 -7.16
N ARG A 33 -3.35 5.86 -7.60
CA ARG A 33 -3.90 6.87 -6.69
C ARG A 33 -5.18 6.40 -5.99
N VAL A 34 -6.13 5.84 -6.72
CA VAL A 34 -7.37 5.28 -6.15
C VAL A 34 -7.06 4.13 -5.19
N ALA A 35 -6.14 3.25 -5.57
CA ALA A 35 -5.74 2.12 -4.73
C ALA A 35 -5.09 2.59 -3.42
N VAL A 36 -4.17 3.55 -3.47
CA VAL A 36 -3.50 4.09 -2.28
C VAL A 36 -4.48 4.83 -1.37
N ILE A 37 -5.40 5.63 -1.92
CA ILE A 37 -6.45 6.30 -1.15
C ILE A 37 -7.36 5.26 -0.46
N GLY A 38 -7.81 4.24 -1.20
CA GLY A 38 -8.65 3.17 -0.64
C GLY A 38 -7.94 2.39 0.47
N PHE A 39 -6.65 2.09 0.29
CA PHE A 39 -5.83 1.43 1.30
C PHE A 39 -5.68 2.29 2.56
N ALA A 40 -5.28 3.56 2.40
CA ALA A 40 -5.10 4.49 3.50
C ALA A 40 -6.40 4.76 4.26
N ALA A 41 -7.52 4.93 3.57
CA ALA A 41 -8.83 5.09 4.17
C ALA A 41 -9.23 3.85 4.99
N SER A 42 -9.04 2.65 4.45
CA SER A 42 -9.38 1.39 5.13
C SER A 42 -8.54 1.18 6.39
N MET A 43 -7.23 1.45 6.32
CA MET A 43 -6.32 1.30 7.46
C MET A 43 -6.52 2.38 8.52
N SER A 44 -6.82 3.62 8.11
CA SER A 44 -7.15 4.71 9.04
C SER A 44 -8.47 4.43 9.76
N LEU A 45 -9.48 3.93 9.05
CA LEU A 45 -10.74 3.50 9.65
C LEU A 45 -10.52 2.38 10.67
N LEU A 46 -9.70 1.39 10.33
CA LEU A 46 -9.34 0.32 11.25
C LEU A 46 -8.68 0.85 12.53
N PHE A 47 -7.75 1.79 12.40
CA PHE A 47 -7.12 2.46 13.54
C PHE A 47 -8.12 3.21 14.42
N VAL A 48 -9.00 4.01 13.82
CA VAL A 48 -10.02 4.77 14.55
C VAL A 48 -10.96 3.83 15.31
N VAL A 49 -11.41 2.73 14.70
CA VAL A 49 -12.30 1.77 15.36
C VAL A 49 -11.62 1.09 16.56
N PHE A 50 -10.34 0.74 16.45
CA PHE A 50 -9.58 0.19 17.57
C PHE A 50 -9.34 1.25 18.66
N ALA A 51 -9.06 2.50 18.29
CA ALA A 51 -8.80 3.58 19.23
C ALA A 51 -10.03 3.94 20.10
N VAL A 52 -11.25 3.81 19.57
CA VAL A 52 -12.49 4.05 20.32
C VAL A 52 -13.00 2.82 21.08
N GLY A 53 -12.23 1.73 21.13
CA GLY A 53 -12.60 0.50 21.83
C GLY A 53 -13.58 -0.40 21.09
N GLY A 54 -13.89 -0.12 19.82
CA GLY A 54 -14.73 -0.97 18.95
C GLY A 54 -13.96 -2.12 18.29
N GLY A 55 -12.70 -2.34 18.68
CA GLY A 55 -11.82 -3.33 18.10
C GLY A 55 -12.28 -4.77 18.37
N GLY A 56 -12.66 -5.48 17.31
CA GLY A 56 -13.02 -6.89 17.35
C GLY A 56 -12.40 -7.66 16.18
N LEU A 57 -12.19 -8.97 16.36
CA LEU A 57 -11.55 -9.84 15.36
C LEU A 57 -12.28 -9.79 14.00
N ALA A 58 -13.62 -9.77 14.00
CA ALA A 58 -14.42 -9.69 12.79
C ALA A 58 -14.23 -8.35 12.05
N VAL A 59 -14.24 -7.22 12.78
CA VAL A 59 -14.02 -5.90 12.20
C VAL A 59 -12.62 -5.78 11.60
N MET A 60 -11.62 -6.28 12.34
CA MET A 60 -10.24 -6.33 11.86
C MET A 60 -10.13 -7.15 10.58
N ALA A 61 -10.74 -8.35 10.55
CA ALA A 61 -10.71 -9.22 9.39
C ALA A 61 -11.33 -8.57 8.15
N VAL A 62 -12.49 -7.90 8.30
CA VAL A 62 -13.20 -7.25 7.19
C VAL A 62 -12.42 -6.05 6.66
N LEU A 63 -11.93 -5.16 7.54
CA LEU A 63 -11.19 -3.97 7.10
C LEU A 63 -9.81 -4.32 6.53
N LEU A 64 -9.12 -5.32 7.08
CA LEU A 64 -7.91 -5.86 6.47
C LEU A 64 -8.22 -6.48 5.11
N PHE A 65 -9.33 -7.22 4.95
CA PHE A 65 -9.69 -7.83 3.67
C PHE A 65 -9.87 -6.77 2.59
N ILE A 66 -10.60 -5.69 2.91
CA ILE A 66 -10.81 -4.56 2.00
C ILE A 66 -9.47 -3.88 1.68
N GLY A 67 -8.68 -3.56 2.70
CA GLY A 67 -7.39 -2.89 2.52
C GLY A 67 -6.38 -3.74 1.74
N TYR A 68 -6.32 -5.05 1.96
CA TYR A 68 -5.44 -5.97 1.23
C TYR A 68 -5.86 -6.11 -0.22
N GLY A 69 -7.15 -5.96 -0.53
CA GLY A 69 -7.63 -5.84 -1.90
C GLY A 69 -7.03 -4.62 -2.59
N PHE A 70 -7.10 -3.44 -1.96
CA PHE A 70 -6.45 -2.24 -2.49
C PHE A 70 -4.93 -2.38 -2.58
N LEU A 71 -4.29 -2.97 -1.57
CA LEU A 71 -2.85 -3.25 -1.57
C LEU A 71 -2.45 -4.16 -2.74
N GLY A 72 -3.33 -5.10 -3.11
CA GLY A 72 -3.21 -5.94 -4.30
C GLY A 72 -3.14 -5.15 -5.60
N LEU A 73 -3.74 -3.95 -5.69
CA LEU A 73 -3.54 -3.03 -6.81
C LEU A 73 -2.25 -2.23 -6.66
N VAL A 74 -1.95 -1.73 -5.45
CA VAL A 74 -0.80 -0.86 -5.20
C VAL A 74 0.51 -1.54 -5.62
N ILE A 75 0.82 -2.72 -5.07
CA ILE A 75 2.12 -3.37 -5.27
C ILE A 75 2.49 -3.58 -6.75
N PRO A 76 1.66 -4.24 -7.59
CA PRO A 76 2.01 -4.45 -8.99
C PRO A 76 2.05 -3.14 -9.78
N THR A 77 1.10 -2.22 -9.56
CA THR A 77 1.03 -0.99 -10.37
C THR A 77 2.16 -0.01 -10.06
N THR A 78 2.57 0.11 -8.79
CA THR A 78 3.73 0.95 -8.41
C THR A 78 5.04 0.33 -8.87
N SER A 79 5.15 -1.01 -8.83
CA SER A 79 6.35 -1.71 -9.33
C SER A 79 6.53 -1.50 -10.82
N VAL A 80 5.45 -1.60 -11.61
CA VAL A 80 5.48 -1.30 -13.04
C VAL A 80 5.87 0.16 -13.28
N LEU A 81 5.22 1.10 -12.59
CA LEU A 81 5.50 2.54 -12.74
C LEU A 81 6.97 2.89 -12.41
N ALA A 82 7.57 2.22 -11.42
CA ALA A 82 8.96 2.45 -11.03
C ALA A 82 9.98 1.86 -12.03
N LEU A 83 9.60 0.83 -12.77
CA LEU A 83 10.50 0.13 -13.71
C LEU A 83 10.35 0.59 -15.17
N GLU A 84 9.20 1.16 -15.53
CA GLU A 84 8.88 1.60 -16.89
C GLU A 84 9.92 2.62 -17.44
N GLU A 85 10.46 3.48 -16.57
CA GLU A 85 11.47 4.50 -16.93
C GLU A 85 12.92 3.97 -16.99
N HIS A 86 13.14 2.69 -16.67
CA HIS A 86 14.47 2.13 -16.40
C HIS A 86 14.84 0.93 -17.29
N GLY A 87 14.32 0.88 -18.52
CA GLY A 87 14.42 -0.27 -19.44
C GLY A 87 15.80 -0.93 -19.57
N GLU A 88 16.87 -0.17 -19.84
CA GLU A 88 18.23 -0.72 -19.98
C GLU A 88 18.81 -1.29 -18.67
N ILE A 89 18.34 -0.80 -17.53
CA ILE A 89 18.81 -1.16 -16.19
C ILE A 89 17.71 -1.81 -15.33
N ALA A 90 16.69 -2.40 -15.96
CA ALA A 90 15.51 -2.92 -15.27
C ALA A 90 15.86 -4.01 -14.23
N GLY A 91 16.90 -4.81 -14.49
CA GLY A 91 17.38 -5.83 -13.56
C GLY A 91 17.97 -5.23 -12.27
N THR A 92 18.79 -4.19 -12.37
CA THR A 92 19.37 -3.51 -11.19
C THR A 92 18.32 -2.66 -10.48
N ALA A 93 17.42 -2.01 -11.21
CA ALA A 93 16.30 -1.27 -10.64
C ALA A 93 15.36 -2.18 -9.83
N SER A 94 15.04 -3.38 -10.33
CA SER A 94 14.24 -4.37 -9.61
C SER A 94 14.97 -4.90 -8.36
N ALA A 95 16.28 -5.15 -8.45
CA ALA A 95 17.09 -5.53 -7.29
C ALA A 95 17.09 -4.45 -6.20
N LEU A 96 17.21 -3.17 -6.59
CA LEU A 96 17.15 -2.04 -5.67
C LEU A 96 15.76 -1.92 -5.03
N LEU A 97 14.68 -2.07 -5.82
CA LEU A 97 13.31 -2.05 -5.32
C LEU A 97 13.10 -3.10 -4.23
N GLY A 98 13.53 -4.35 -4.47
CA GLY A 98 13.45 -5.42 -3.48
C GLY A 98 14.31 -5.14 -2.25
N THR A 99 15.51 -4.60 -2.43
CA THR A 99 16.40 -4.22 -1.31
C THR A 99 15.75 -3.15 -0.43
N LEU A 100 15.16 -2.11 -1.03
CA LEU A 100 14.43 -1.07 -0.31
C LEU A 100 13.22 -1.63 0.41
N GLN A 101 12.50 -2.58 -0.19
CA GLN A 101 11.35 -3.23 0.44
C GLN A 101 11.77 -4.00 1.70
N PHE A 102 12.83 -4.80 1.63
CA PHE A 102 13.35 -5.54 2.78
C PHE A 102 13.89 -4.62 3.87
N MET A 103 14.69 -3.61 3.50
CA MET A 103 15.22 -2.63 4.45
C MET A 103 14.11 -1.87 5.16
N THR A 104 13.12 -1.37 4.42
CA THR A 104 11.96 -0.67 5.00
C THR A 104 11.17 -1.60 5.91
N GLY A 105 10.95 -2.85 5.49
CA GLY A 105 10.29 -3.87 6.31
C GLY A 105 11.02 -4.11 7.63
N ALA A 106 12.35 -4.22 7.61
CA ALA A 106 13.16 -4.43 8.81
C ALA A 106 13.09 -3.22 9.76
N VAL A 107 13.17 -2.00 9.23
CA VAL A 107 13.05 -0.76 10.02
C VAL A 107 11.67 -0.66 10.66
N VAL A 108 10.60 -0.85 9.88
CA VAL A 108 9.22 -0.79 10.39
C VAL A 108 8.98 -1.88 11.43
N MET A 109 9.48 -3.10 11.21
CA MET A 109 9.36 -4.19 12.18
C MET A 109 10.11 -3.86 13.47
N GLY A 110 11.30 -3.25 13.41
CA GLY A 110 12.02 -2.80 14.60
C GLY A 110 11.30 -1.70 15.36
N VAL A 111 10.76 -0.71 14.65
CA VAL A 111 10.00 0.40 15.25
C VAL A 111 8.73 -0.11 15.90
N VAL A 112 7.87 -0.82 15.17
CA VAL A 112 6.59 -1.35 15.71
C VAL A 112 6.86 -2.39 16.79
N GLY A 113 7.90 -3.21 16.63
CA GLY A 113 8.34 -4.22 17.59
C GLY A 113 8.64 -3.65 18.97
N ALA A 114 9.20 -2.45 19.04
CA ALA A 114 9.49 -1.77 20.31
C ALA A 114 8.23 -1.35 21.10
N PHE A 115 7.08 -1.26 20.44
CA PHE A 115 5.80 -0.88 21.05
C PHE A 115 4.87 -2.09 21.30
N LEU A 116 5.35 -3.32 21.12
CA LEU A 116 4.53 -4.51 21.35
C LEU A 116 4.18 -4.67 22.83
N ASP A 117 2.89 -4.60 23.13
CA ASP A 117 2.31 -4.69 24.47
C ASP A 117 1.39 -5.90 24.65
N GLY A 118 1.38 -6.81 23.67
CA GLY A 118 0.48 -7.97 23.62
C GLY A 118 -0.93 -7.66 23.10
N THR A 119 -1.21 -6.40 22.75
CA THR A 119 -2.48 -5.99 22.12
C THR A 119 -2.33 -5.88 20.60
N ALA A 120 -3.46 -5.78 19.89
CA ALA A 120 -3.46 -5.54 18.45
C ALA A 120 -3.22 -4.07 18.06
N MET A 121 -3.20 -3.15 19.04
CA MET A 121 -3.16 -1.71 18.76
C MET A 121 -1.84 -1.25 18.12
N PRO A 122 -0.65 -1.66 18.61
CA PRO A 122 0.62 -1.31 17.96
C PRO A 122 0.71 -1.78 16.51
N MET A 123 0.16 -2.97 16.22
CA MET A 123 0.10 -3.51 14.86
C MET A 123 -0.78 -2.65 13.96
N VAL A 124 -2.00 -2.34 14.39
CA VAL A 124 -2.94 -1.52 13.61
C VAL A 124 -2.40 -0.10 13.40
N ALA A 125 -1.79 0.49 14.43
CA ALA A 125 -1.16 1.80 14.36
C ALA A 125 0.02 1.81 13.37
N GLY A 126 0.86 0.78 13.39
CA GLY A 126 1.97 0.64 12.44
C GLY A 126 1.50 0.56 10.99
N ILE A 127 0.50 -0.29 10.71
CA ILE A 127 -0.07 -0.43 9.37
C ILE A 127 -0.71 0.88 8.89
N ALA A 128 -1.51 1.54 9.74
CA ALA A 128 -2.13 2.82 9.42
C ALA A 128 -1.10 3.92 9.18
N GLY A 129 -0.05 4.01 10.00
CA GLY A 129 1.06 4.93 9.82
C GLY A 129 1.77 4.73 8.48
N CYS A 130 2.11 3.48 8.14
CA CYS A 130 2.68 3.16 6.83
C CYS A 130 1.75 3.55 5.68
N ALA A 131 0.45 3.26 5.79
CA ALA A 131 -0.52 3.59 4.75
C ALA A 131 -0.63 5.11 4.51
N LEU A 132 -0.58 5.91 5.58
CA LEU A 132 -0.56 7.38 5.49
C LEU A 132 0.74 7.90 4.87
N VAL A 133 1.89 7.32 5.23
CA VAL A 133 3.18 7.65 4.60
C VAL A 133 3.13 7.32 3.11
N THR A 134 2.61 6.16 2.72
CA THR A 134 2.41 5.79 1.31
C THR A 134 1.54 6.82 0.59
N LEU A 135 0.39 7.20 1.18
CA LEU A 135 -0.50 8.21 0.60
C LEU A 135 0.21 9.55 0.39
N LEU A 136 0.93 10.03 1.40
CA LEU A 136 1.71 11.26 1.31
C LEU A 136 2.76 11.18 0.20
N LEU A 137 3.55 10.11 0.16
CA LEU A 137 4.57 9.92 -0.87
C LEU A 137 3.97 9.83 -2.27
N THR A 138 2.83 9.15 -2.43
CA THR A 138 2.11 9.05 -3.71
C THR A 138 1.62 10.41 -4.19
N GLU A 139 1.00 11.22 -3.32
CA GLU A 139 0.55 12.56 -3.70
C GLU A 139 1.72 13.51 -4.01
N LEU A 140 2.83 13.42 -3.27
CA LEU A 140 4.03 14.22 -3.53
C LEU A 140 4.71 13.84 -4.86
N THR A 141 4.80 12.55 -5.17
CA THR A 141 5.46 12.06 -6.39
C THR A 141 4.60 12.25 -7.63
N LEU A 142 3.32 11.86 -7.59
CA LEU A 142 2.40 12.00 -8.72
C LEU A 142 1.92 13.44 -8.92
N GLY A 143 1.79 14.22 -7.84
CA GLY A 143 1.45 15.65 -7.90
C GLY A 143 2.53 16.47 -8.61
N ARG A 144 3.81 16.16 -8.38
CA ARG A 144 4.95 16.80 -9.09
C ARG A 144 4.96 16.49 -10.58
N ARG A 145 4.65 15.24 -10.97
CA ARG A 145 4.54 14.86 -12.41
C ARG A 145 3.45 15.65 -13.12
N ARG A 146 2.31 15.89 -12.45
CA ARG A 146 1.22 16.72 -13.00
C ARG A 146 1.62 18.19 -13.15
N ALA A 147 2.30 18.76 -12.15
CA ALA A 147 2.75 20.16 -12.20
C ALA A 147 3.77 20.41 -13.33
N ALA A 148 4.71 19.48 -13.54
CA ALA A 148 5.69 19.55 -14.62
C ALA A 148 5.04 19.47 -16.01
N ALA A 149 3.97 18.67 -16.18
CA ALA A 149 3.24 18.56 -17.44
C ALA A 149 2.40 19.81 -17.80
N THR A 150 2.18 20.72 -16.84
CA THR A 150 1.39 21.95 -17.03
C THR A 150 2.23 23.22 -17.21
N MET A 151 3.56 23.13 -17.12
CA MET A 151 4.43 24.28 -17.41
C MET A 151 4.48 24.49 -18.93
N PRO A 152 4.02 25.63 -19.47
CA PRO A 152 4.16 25.92 -20.89
C PRO A 152 5.64 25.97 -21.23
N ALA A 153 6.04 25.29 -22.31
CA ALA A 153 7.36 25.45 -22.89
C ALA A 153 7.46 26.89 -23.40
N GLU A 154 8.21 27.73 -22.67
CA GLU A 154 8.63 29.05 -23.13
C GLU A 154 9.71 28.92 -24.22
#